data_AF-A0A6G7X3M7-F1
#
_entry.id   AF-A0A6G7X3M7-F1
#
_cell.length_a   1.000
_cell.length_b   1.000
_cell.length_c   1.000
_cell.angle_alpha   90.00
_cell.angle_beta   90.00
_cell.angle_gamma   90.00
#
_symmetry.space_group_name_H-M   'P 1'
#
loop_
_entity.id
_entity.type
_entity.pdbx_description
1 polymer ?
#
loop_
_entity_poly.entity_id
_entity_poly.type
_entity_poly.pdbx_seq_one_letter_code
_entity_poly.pdbx_strand_id
1 'polypeptide(L)' 'MKPKQKQIAAVRTKQANFSLSDEEYNLISLYMKKYKISNKSRWLRETVLAHVLKNLELDYPTLFGENEMRR' A
#
# COMPACT_ATOMS: atom_id res chain seq x y z
N MET A 1 6.56 -13.67 -34.17
CA MET A 1 6.79 -12.98 -32.88
C MET A 1 5.44 -12.50 -32.37
N LYS A 2 4.96 -12.99 -31.21
CA LYS A 2 3.66 -12.54 -30.66
C LYS A 2 3.79 -11.09 -30.16
N PRO A 3 2.84 -10.18 -30.45
CA PRO A 3 2.94 -8.81 -29.98
C PRO A 3 2.82 -8.79 -28.45
N LYS A 4 3.77 -8.14 -27.77
CA LYS A 4 3.68 -7.87 -26.32
C LYS A 4 2.44 -7.00 -26.09
N GLN A 5 1.41 -7.58 -25.47
CA GLN A 5 0.24 -6.82 -25.01
C GLN A 5 0.73 -5.70 -24.08
N LYS A 6 0.54 -4.46 -24.52
CA LYS A 6 0.89 -3.26 -23.76
C LYS A 6 -0.07 -3.20 -22.59
N GLN A 7 0.39 -3.56 -21.39
CA GLN A 7 -0.43 -3.51 -20.19
C GLN A 7 -0.82 -2.05 -19.95
N ILE A 8 -2.08 -1.72 -20.24
CA ILE A 8 -2.59 -0.36 -20.10
C ILE A 8 -2.63 -0.07 -18.60
N ALA A 9 -1.80 0.87 -18.14
CA ALA A 9 -1.79 1.27 -16.74
C ALA A 9 -3.19 1.77 -16.37
N ALA A 10 -3.83 1.11 -15.40
CA ALA A 10 -5.16 1.47 -14.96
C ALA A 10 -5.21 2.94 -14.51
N VAL A 11 -6.15 3.69 -15.09
CA VAL A 11 -6.35 5.11 -14.77
C VAL A 11 -7.00 5.22 -13.39
N ARG A 12 -6.39 6.01 -12.51
CA ARG A 12 -6.89 6.23 -11.14
C ARG A 12 -7.89 7.37 -11.17
N THR A 13 -9.18 7.07 -10.96
CA THR A 13 -10.29 8.04 -11.09
C THR A 13 -10.96 8.38 -9.76
N LYS A 14 -10.73 7.61 -8.70
CA LYS A 14 -11.31 7.83 -7.37
C LYS A 14 -10.37 8.66 -6.51
N GLN A 15 -10.93 9.65 -5.82
CA GLN A 15 -10.19 10.55 -4.92
C GLN A 15 -10.22 10.01 -3.49
N ALA A 16 -9.11 10.16 -2.78
CA ALA A 16 -9.00 9.87 -1.36
C ALA A 16 -8.22 11.02 -0.71
N ASN A 17 -8.85 11.72 0.24
CA ASN A 17 -8.29 12.87 0.95
C ASN A 17 -8.35 12.61 2.45
N PHE A 18 -7.34 13.03 3.18
CA PHE A 18 -7.33 13.08 4.64
C PHE A 18 -6.56 14.32 5.09
N SER A 19 -6.99 14.89 6.20
CA SER A 19 -6.31 16.01 6.84
C SER A 19 -5.26 15.48 7.82
N LEU A 20 -4.19 16.25 7.99
CA LEU A 20 -3.13 15.98 8.96
C LEU A 20 -2.95 17.22 9.82
N SER A 21 -2.59 17.00 11.08
CA SER A 21 -2.00 18.04 11.92
C SER A 21 -0.61 18.43 11.39
N ASP A 22 -0.11 19.59 11.84
CA ASP A 22 1.23 20.06 11.47
C ASP A 22 2.31 19.05 11.90
N GLU A 23 2.15 18.43 13.06
CA GLU A 23 3.09 17.43 13.59
C GLU A 23 3.15 16.18 12.69
N GLU A 24 2.00 15.62 12.34
CA GLU A 24 1.93 14.45 11.46
C GLU A 24 2.49 14.76 10.06
N TYR A 25 2.18 15.94 9.51
CA TYR A 25 2.69 16.36 8.22
C TYR A 25 4.22 16.51 8.22
N ASN A 26 4.77 17.12 9.27
CA ASN A 26 6.20 17.33 9.43
C ASN A 26 6.94 16.00 9.58
N LEU A 27 6.39 15.07 10.37
CA LEU A 27 6.93 13.72 10.54
C LEU A 27 6.99 12.98 9.20
N ILE A 28 5.88 12.95 8.45
CA ILE A 28 5.81 12.29 7.14
C ILE A 28 6.79 12.94 6.15
N SER A 29 6.87 14.26 6.14
CA SER A 29 7.78 15.00 5.26
C SER A 29 9.25 14.72 5.58
N LEU A 30 9.61 14.65 6.86
CA LEU A 30 10.95 14.28 7.31
C LEU A 30 11.29 12.85 6.89
N TYR A 31 10.36 11.91 7.08
CA TYR A 31 10.50 10.51 6.65
C TYR A 31 10.76 10.42 5.15
N MET A 32 9.93 11.08 4.33
CA MET A 32 10.07 11.09 2.88
C MET A 32 11.42 11.67 2.44
N LYS A 33 11.88 12.75 3.08
CA LYS A 33 13.19 13.36 2.81
C LYS A 33 14.33 12.40 3.16
N LYS A 34 14.28 11.75 4.33
CA LYS A 34 15.29 10.80 4.79
C LYS A 34 15.50 9.64 3.81
N TYR A 35 14.40 9.09 3.29
CA TYR A 35 14.44 7.94 2.36
C TYR A 35 14.39 8.35 0.88
N LYS A 36 14.52 9.65 0.57
CA LYS A 36 14.52 10.19 -0.80
C LYS A 36 13.28 9.78 -1.62
N ILE A 37 12.13 9.71 -0.96
CA ILE A 37 10.85 9.40 -1.59
C ILE A 37 10.36 10.64 -2.33
N SER A 38 10.45 10.61 -3.66
CA SER A 38 10.02 11.73 -4.51
C SER A 38 8.53 11.73 -4.83
N ASN A 39 7.91 10.55 -4.90
CA ASN A 39 6.50 10.41 -5.28
C ASN A 39 5.62 10.12 -4.06
N LYS A 40 5.12 11.18 -3.43
CA LYS A 40 4.27 11.12 -2.22
C LYS A 40 2.99 10.30 -2.45
N SER A 41 2.28 10.55 -3.55
CA SER A 41 1.01 9.87 -3.87
C SER A 41 1.20 8.37 -4.12
N ARG A 42 2.33 7.97 -4.72
CA ARG A 42 2.68 6.55 -4.86
C ARG A 42 2.94 5.93 -3.50
N TRP A 43 3.81 6.53 -2.71
CA TRP A 43 4.20 6.00 -1.41
C TRP A 43 3.00 5.85 -0.46
N LEU A 44 2.13 6.88 -0.38
CA LEU A 44 0.92 6.81 0.42
C LEU A 44 0.02 5.65 0.00
N ARG A 45 -0.20 5.50 -1.32
CA ARG A 45 -1.04 4.43 -1.85
C ARG A 45 -0.48 3.05 -1.55
N GLU A 46 0.81 2.84 -1.77
CA GLU A 46 1.46 1.56 -1.50
C GLU A 46 1.44 1.23 -0.01
N THR A 47 1.67 2.22 0.85
CA THR A 47 1.66 2.04 2.31
C THR A 47 0.26 1.63 2.81
N VAL A 48 -0.78 2.36 2.39
CA VAL A 48 -2.17 2.04 2.78
C VAL A 48 -2.60 0.68 2.24
N LEU A 49 -2.32 0.39 0.96
CA LEU A 49 -2.69 -0.90 0.36
C LEU A 49 -1.96 -2.06 1.01
N ALA A 50 -0.66 -1.92 1.31
CA ALA A 50 0.10 -2.97 1.99
C ALA A 50 -0.47 -3.27 3.38
N HIS A 51 -0.87 -2.24 4.12
CA HIS A 51 -1.52 -2.42 5.43
C HIS A 51 -2.87 -3.14 5.30
N VAL A 52 -3.73 -2.69 4.37
CA VAL A 52 -5.05 -3.31 4.14
C VAL A 52 -4.91 -4.76 3.71
N LEU A 53 -4.03 -5.05 2.75
CA LEU A 53 -3.80 -6.41 2.25
C LEU A 53 -3.31 -7.33 3.36
N LYS A 54 -2.35 -6.88 4.17
CA LYS A 54 -1.85 -7.66 5.31
C LYS A 54 -2.97 -8.00 6.29
N ASN A 55 -3.84 -7.05 6.61
CA ASN A 55 -4.96 -7.31 7.52
C ASN A 55 -5.95 -8.30 6.90
N LEU A 56 -6.29 -8.14 5.61
CA LEU A 56 -7.18 -9.06 4.90
C LEU A 56 -6.62 -10.48 4.81
N GLU A 57 -5.30 -10.64 4.67
CA GLU A 57 -4.64 -11.95 4.71
C GLU A 57 -4.75 -12.61 6.08
N LEU A 58 -4.64 -11.83 7.16
CA LEU A 58 -4.80 -12.34 8.53
C LEU A 58 -6.26 -12.71 8.84
N ASP A 59 -7.22 -11.96 8.30
CA ASP A 59 -8.65 -12.21 8.47
C ASP A 59 -9.18 -13.31 7.54
N TYR A 60 -8.37 -13.76 6.58
CA TYR A 60 -8.81 -14.78 5.63
C TYR A 60 -8.99 -16.11 6.37
N PRO A 61 -10.21 -16.68 6.39
CA PRO A 61 -10.47 -17.93 7.10
C PRO A 61 -9.63 -19.03 6.47
N THR A 62 -8.62 -19.49 7.22
CA THR A 62 -7.77 -20.60 6.84
C THR A 62 -8.46 -21.91 7.26
N LEU A 63 -8.30 -22.95 6.44
CA LEU A 63 -8.92 -24.26 6.69
C LEU A 63 -8.40 -24.91 8.00
N PHE A 64 -7.21 -24.49 8.43
CA PHE A 64 -6.50 -24.92 9.63
C PHE A 64 -5.88 -23.69 10.28
N GLY A 65 -5.82 -23.63 11.62
CA GLY A 65 -5.10 -22.55 12.31
C GLY A 65 -3.58 -22.66 12.12
N GLU A 66 -2.82 -21.59 12.39
CA GLU A 66 -1.33 -21.63 12.31
C GLU A 66 -0.71 -22.81 13.08
N ASN A 67 -1.31 -23.15 14.23
CA ASN A 67 -0.85 -24.24 15.08
C ASN A 67 -1.14 -25.64 14.50
N GLU A 68 -2.12 -25.76 13.61
CA GLU A 68 -2.46 -27.00 12.92
C GLU A 68 -1.63 -27.17 11.65
N MET A 69 -1.25 -26.09 10.98
CA MET A 69 -0.41 -26.12 9.77
C MET A 69 1.08 -26.41 10.03
N ARG A 70 1.57 -26.17 11.25
CA ARG A 70 2.99 -26.37 11.64
C ARG A 70 3.31 -27.74 12.25
N ARG A 71 2.34 -28.65 12.33
CA ARG A 71 2.51 -30.00 12.88
C ARG A 71 2.85 -31.03 11.81
#